data_AF-A0A1N5ZYG6-F1
#
_entry.id   AF-A0A1N5ZYG6-F1
#
_cell.length_a   1.000
_cell.length_b   1.000
_cell.length_c   1.000
_cell.angle_alpha   90.00
_cell.angle_beta   90.00
_cell.angle_gamma   90.00
#
_symmetry.space_group_name_H-M   'P 1'
#
loop_
_entity.id
_entity.type
_entity.pdbx_description
1 polymer ?
#
loop_
_entity_poly.entity_id
_entity_poly.type
_entity_poly.pdbx_seq_one_letter_code
_entity_poly.pdbx_strand_id
1 'polypeptide(L)'
;MPDQFFSNLYRDTEHLTWAATEQVRERGRRRTRHTRVAAMLAGAVAVAVVATGAVALAGGQDAAPTPVLPATGSPTPTPPPSGTPTPSPTSSPPPATRTTPVTPPSSPSTTSGRPTSGSTDSAIPAEAMLRLSDLPVGFKMTEGDIDGDWSLESVSIYCRDVPSSVAVRRIAQRTRSFDSPTDSMIQRVTRYSGGSAPTAVDQVRALFTGCTPYRAGSSLSVLADGLGAGDESLLVGSTIEGQRSRWLVVRQGDLVAQVMLDMDATPAEARRYARPVAQRLCAGTDAC
;
A
#
# COMPACT_ATOMS: atom_id res chain seq x y z
N MET A 1 -45.50 23.08 -12.01
CA MET A 1 -44.75 22.90 -13.27
C MET A 1 -43.37 22.38 -12.91
N PRO A 2 -42.95 21.21 -13.38
CA PRO A 2 -41.57 20.76 -13.16
C PRO A 2 -40.61 21.73 -13.88
N ASP A 3 -39.54 22.10 -13.19
CA ASP A 3 -38.52 23.02 -13.70
C ASP A 3 -37.96 22.52 -15.05
N GLN A 4 -37.94 23.39 -16.05
CA GLN A 4 -37.41 23.08 -17.39
C GLN A 4 -35.99 22.52 -17.32
N PHE A 5 -35.21 22.95 -16.32
CA PHE A 5 -33.86 22.48 -16.09
C PHE A 5 -33.79 20.97 -15.79
N PHE A 6 -34.67 20.47 -14.92
CA PHE A 6 -34.71 19.04 -14.60
C PHE A 6 -35.20 18.19 -15.78
N SER A 7 -36.11 18.74 -16.58
CA SER A 7 -36.63 18.07 -17.77
C SER A 7 -35.53 17.89 -18.84
N ASN A 8 -34.64 18.88 -18.98
CA ASN A 8 -33.51 18.81 -19.90
C ASN A 8 -32.43 17.85 -19.39
N LEU A 9 -32.09 17.90 -18.10
CA LEU A 9 -31.14 16.94 -17.50
C LEU A 9 -31.61 15.48 -17.61
N TYR A 10 -32.90 15.24 -17.43
CA TYR A 10 -33.46 13.89 -17.56
C TYR A 10 -33.34 13.39 -19.00
N ARG A 11 -33.72 14.23 -19.98
CA ARG A 11 -33.64 13.88 -21.41
C ARG A 11 -32.20 13.64 -21.88
N ASP A 12 -31.23 14.40 -21.34
CA ASP A 12 -29.80 14.21 -21.65
C ASP A 12 -29.21 12.96 -21.01
N THR A 13 -29.75 12.51 -19.86
CA THR A 13 -29.25 11.32 -19.15
C THR A 13 -29.93 10.02 -19.58
N GLU A 14 -31.15 10.09 -20.12
CA GLU A 14 -31.93 8.93 -20.58
C GLU A 14 -31.25 8.16 -21.73
N HIS A 15 -30.39 8.83 -22.50
CA HIS A 15 -29.61 8.21 -23.58
C HIS A 15 -28.15 7.91 -23.20
N LEU A 16 -27.72 8.18 -21.97
CA LEU A 16 -26.38 7.83 -21.51
C LEU A 16 -26.31 6.33 -21.22
N THR A 17 -25.74 5.59 -22.16
CA THR A 17 -25.34 4.20 -21.93
C THR A 17 -24.08 4.22 -21.07
N TRP A 18 -24.26 4.08 -19.75
CA TRP A 18 -23.12 3.95 -18.84
C TRP A 18 -22.31 2.72 -19.24
N ALA A 19 -21.00 2.91 -19.44
CA ALA A 19 -20.10 1.79 -19.65
C ALA A 19 -20.19 0.84 -18.45
N ALA A 20 -20.07 -0.47 -18.70
CA ALA A 20 -20.03 -1.46 -17.63
C ALA A 20 -19.00 -1.01 -16.56
N THR A 21 -19.32 -1.22 -15.28
CA THR A 21 -18.49 -0.82 -14.13
C THR A 21 -17.02 -1.20 -14.27
N GLU A 22 -16.76 -2.31 -14.95
CA GLU A 22 -15.47 -2.92 -15.22
C GLU A 22 -14.68 -2.08 -16.23
N GLN A 23 -15.35 -1.54 -17.26
CA GLN A 23 -14.75 -0.59 -18.19
C GLN A 23 -14.51 0.77 -17.54
N VAL A 24 -15.36 1.22 -16.62
CA VAL A 24 -15.14 2.47 -15.86
C VAL A 24 -13.92 2.32 -14.96
N ARG A 25 -13.78 1.20 -14.26
CA ARG A 25 -12.60 0.88 -13.43
C ARG A 25 -11.33 0.78 -14.28
N GLU A 26 -11.39 0.11 -15.42
CA GLU A 26 -10.24 -0.02 -16.32
C GLU A 26 -9.82 1.33 -16.92
N ARG A 27 -10.79 2.16 -17.33
CA ARG A 27 -10.54 3.51 -17.84
C ARG A 27 -10.02 4.44 -16.74
N GLY A 28 -10.45 4.24 -15.49
CA GLY A 28 -9.91 4.91 -14.30
C GLY A 28 -8.44 4.59 -14.10
N ARG A 29 -8.06 3.30 -14.07
CA ARG A 29 -6.66 2.86 -13.99
C ARG A 29 -5.81 3.43 -15.14
N ARG A 30 -6.36 3.45 -16.36
CA ARG A 30 -5.66 3.99 -17.54
C ARG A 30 -5.43 5.49 -17.45
N ARG A 31 -6.38 6.27 -16.92
CA ARG A 31 -6.19 7.72 -16.66
C ARG A 31 -5.09 7.94 -15.64
N THR A 32 -5.11 7.24 -14.51
CA THR A 32 -4.06 7.36 -13.48
C THR A 32 -2.66 7.05 -14.04
N ARG A 33 -2.54 6.11 -14.98
CA ARG A 33 -1.28 5.83 -15.70
C ARG A 33 -0.87 6.98 -16.63
N HIS A 34 -1.81 7.56 -17.39
CA HIS A 34 -1.49 8.66 -18.32
C HIS A 34 -1.17 9.99 -17.63
N THR A 35 -1.84 10.34 -16.52
CA THR A 35 -1.55 11.59 -15.79
C THR A 35 -0.15 11.58 -15.18
N ARG A 36 0.39 10.40 -14.86
CA ARG A 36 1.75 10.23 -14.31
C ARG A 36 2.86 10.44 -15.34
N VAL A 37 2.65 10.09 -16.61
CA VAL A 37 3.63 10.34 -17.68
C VAL A 37 3.72 11.82 -18.02
N ALA A 38 2.61 12.55 -17.97
CA ALA A 38 2.60 14.00 -18.24
C ALA A 38 3.35 14.82 -17.16
N ALA A 39 3.36 14.35 -15.90
CA ALA A 39 4.04 15.05 -14.81
C ALA A 39 5.57 15.01 -14.89
N MET A 40 6.17 14.05 -15.62
CA MET A 40 7.63 13.97 -15.78
C MET A 40 8.21 14.97 -16.79
N LEU A 41 7.39 15.51 -17.71
CA LEU A 41 7.88 16.44 -18.75
C LEU A 41 7.91 17.91 -18.31
N ALA A 42 7.30 18.25 -17.17
CA ALA A 42 7.24 19.64 -16.69
C ALA A 42 8.48 20.08 -15.86
N GLY A 43 9.37 19.17 -15.50
CA GLY A 43 10.50 19.44 -14.59
C GLY A 43 11.79 19.96 -15.23
N ALA A 44 11.86 20.11 -16.56
CA ALA A 44 13.12 20.31 -17.29
C ALA A 44 13.41 21.77 -17.74
N VAL A 45 12.70 22.79 -17.24
CA VAL A 45 12.97 24.18 -17.59
C VAL A 45 12.88 25.08 -16.36
N ALA A 46 13.97 25.20 -15.60
CA ALA A 46 14.31 26.42 -14.82
C ALA A 46 15.59 26.21 -14.00
N VAL A 47 16.76 26.20 -14.64
CA VAL A 47 18.02 26.57 -13.96
C VAL A 47 18.83 27.45 -14.90
N ALA A 48 18.58 28.75 -14.86
CA ALA A 48 19.60 29.77 -15.11
C ALA A 48 19.11 31.11 -14.57
N VAL A 49 20.01 31.82 -13.88
CA VAL A 49 19.94 33.17 -13.29
C VAL A 49 19.86 33.17 -11.76
N VAL A 50 21.04 33.06 -11.16
CA VAL A 50 21.35 33.67 -9.86
C VAL A 50 22.36 34.78 -10.13
N ALA A 51 21.99 36.03 -9.87
CA ALA A 51 22.92 37.07 -9.41
C ALA A 51 22.18 38.33 -8.93
N THR A 52 22.67 38.84 -7.79
CA THR A 52 22.57 40.20 -7.25
C THR A 52 21.28 40.68 -6.59
N GLY A 53 21.42 41.13 -5.33
CA GLY A 53 20.55 42.17 -4.77
C GLY A 53 20.34 42.04 -3.26
N ALA A 54 20.92 42.97 -2.50
CA ALA A 54 20.99 42.97 -1.04
C ALA A 54 19.87 43.80 -0.37
N VAL A 55 19.55 43.43 0.88
CA VAL A 55 19.23 44.29 2.06
C VAL A 55 17.86 44.99 2.18
N ALA A 56 17.20 44.59 3.29
CA ALA A 56 16.34 45.29 4.27
C ALA A 56 15.08 46.05 3.85
N LEU A 57 13.99 45.84 4.62
CA LEU A 57 13.31 46.87 5.42
C LEU A 57 12.34 46.24 6.43
N ALA A 58 12.17 46.94 7.55
CA ALA A 58 11.40 46.60 8.74
C ALA A 58 9.91 46.99 8.66
N GLY A 59 9.12 46.50 9.62
CA GLY A 59 7.71 46.86 9.89
C GLY A 59 6.83 45.61 9.81
N GLY A 60 6.16 45.13 10.85
CA GLY A 60 5.46 45.81 11.93
C GLY A 60 3.96 45.66 11.67
N GLN A 61 3.28 44.77 12.40
CA GLN A 61 1.94 44.95 12.97
C GLN A 61 1.39 43.67 13.61
N ASP A 62 1.02 43.82 14.89
CA ASP A 62 0.05 43.02 15.60
C ASP A 62 -1.27 42.90 14.82
N ALA A 63 -1.79 41.68 14.72
CA ALA A 63 -3.21 41.38 14.81
C ALA A 63 -3.39 39.86 14.87
N ALA A 64 -3.56 39.34 16.09
CA ALA A 64 -4.11 38.01 16.32
C ALA A 64 -5.63 38.05 16.14
N PRO A 65 -6.24 37.16 15.33
CA PRO A 65 -7.65 36.84 15.44
C PRO A 65 -7.86 35.60 16.32
N THR A 66 -8.79 35.77 17.24
CA THR A 66 -9.42 34.84 18.20
C THR A 66 -9.72 33.43 17.67
N PRO A 67 -9.62 32.39 18.55
CA PRO A 67 -10.06 31.04 18.25
C PRO A 67 -11.60 30.93 18.27
N VAL A 68 -12.18 30.25 17.29
CA VAL A 68 -13.61 29.87 17.27
C VAL A 68 -13.72 28.34 17.29
N LEU A 69 -14.35 27.81 18.32
CA LEU A 69 -14.86 26.44 18.47
C LEU A 69 -16.12 26.51 19.37
N PRO A 70 -17.04 25.53 19.38
CA PRO A 70 -17.43 24.56 18.35
C PRO A 70 -18.95 24.59 18.07
N ALA A 71 -19.39 24.11 16.91
CA ALA A 71 -20.81 23.79 16.70
C ALA A 71 -21.07 22.33 17.11
N THR A 72 -21.74 22.16 18.25
CA THR A 72 -22.32 20.90 18.72
C THR A 72 -23.54 20.54 17.87
N GLY A 73 -23.39 19.56 16.98
CA GLY A 73 -24.50 18.89 16.30
C GLY A 73 -24.48 17.41 16.65
N SER A 74 -25.35 17.00 17.57
CA SER A 74 -25.57 15.61 17.95
C SER A 74 -26.66 15.00 17.05
N PRO A 75 -26.36 13.95 16.26
CA PRO A 75 -27.41 13.14 15.67
C PRO A 75 -27.85 12.03 16.63
N THR A 76 -29.14 12.06 16.97
CA THR A 76 -29.92 11.05 17.69
C THR A 76 -29.81 9.66 17.04
N PRO A 77 -29.68 8.57 17.82
CA PRO A 77 -29.65 7.20 17.30
C PRO A 77 -31.04 6.71 16.88
N THR A 78 -31.14 6.14 15.67
CA THR A 78 -32.32 5.42 15.17
C THR A 78 -32.17 3.91 15.47
N PRO A 79 -33.23 3.23 15.95
CA PRO A 79 -33.16 1.83 16.38
C PRO A 79 -33.03 0.81 15.22
N PRO A 80 -32.54 -0.42 15.52
CA PRO A 80 -32.27 -1.45 14.52
C PRO A 80 -33.54 -2.23 14.11
N PRO A 81 -33.71 -2.59 12.83
CA PRO A 81 -34.68 -3.60 12.45
C PRO A 81 -34.14 -5.02 12.75
N SER A 82 -34.97 -5.76 13.49
CA SER A 82 -34.91 -7.20 13.70
C SER A 82 -35.29 -7.95 12.41
N GLY A 83 -34.62 -9.06 12.10
CA GLY A 83 -35.00 -9.90 10.97
C GLY A 83 -34.04 -11.06 10.69
N THR A 84 -34.18 -12.15 11.44
CA THR A 84 -33.80 -13.52 11.02
C THR A 84 -34.92 -14.05 10.12
N PRO A 85 -34.63 -14.76 9.01
CA PRO A 85 -34.59 -16.22 9.10
C PRO A 85 -33.49 -16.90 8.28
N THR A 86 -33.02 -18.01 8.84
CA THR A 86 -32.28 -19.10 8.22
C THR A 86 -33.06 -19.76 7.09
N PRO A 87 -32.39 -20.15 5.99
CA PRO A 87 -32.50 -21.54 5.58
C PRO A 87 -31.14 -22.21 5.28
N SER A 88 -31.04 -23.45 5.72
CA SER A 88 -30.07 -24.46 5.31
C SER A 88 -30.59 -25.16 4.05
N PRO A 89 -29.73 -25.50 3.07
CA PRO A 89 -29.72 -26.90 2.70
C PRO A 89 -28.33 -27.50 2.49
N THR A 90 -28.18 -28.65 3.13
CA THR A 90 -27.27 -29.76 2.84
C THR A 90 -27.26 -30.15 1.36
N SER A 91 -26.07 -30.34 0.78
CA SER A 91 -25.84 -31.28 -0.34
C SER A 91 -24.34 -31.62 -0.45
N SER A 92 -24.04 -32.91 -0.35
CA SER A 92 -22.74 -33.57 -0.60
C SER A 92 -23.07 -34.91 -1.28
N PRO A 93 -22.10 -35.66 -1.85
CA PRO A 93 -21.39 -35.53 -3.14
C PRO A 93 -21.77 -36.70 -4.10
N PRO A 94 -21.18 -36.91 -5.32
CA PRO A 94 -19.97 -37.77 -5.49
C PRO A 94 -19.18 -37.50 -6.83
N PRO A 95 -18.35 -38.43 -7.37
CA PRO A 95 -16.96 -38.73 -7.02
C PRO A 95 -15.93 -38.31 -8.12
N ALA A 96 -14.66 -38.55 -7.79
CA ALA A 96 -13.44 -38.22 -8.52
C ALA A 96 -13.31 -38.78 -9.95
N THR A 97 -12.71 -37.98 -10.83
CA THR A 97 -11.95 -38.45 -12.00
C THR A 97 -10.49 -38.03 -11.88
N ARG A 98 -9.63 -39.04 -11.79
CA ARG A 98 -8.17 -38.96 -12.01
C ARG A 98 -7.92 -38.55 -13.45
N THR A 99 -7.16 -37.49 -13.66
CA THR A 99 -6.45 -37.25 -14.92
C THR A 99 -4.97 -37.10 -14.60
N THR A 100 -4.18 -37.99 -15.22
CA THR A 100 -2.72 -38.06 -15.24
C THR A 100 -2.07 -36.74 -15.67
N PRO A 101 -0.89 -36.36 -15.13
CA PRO A 101 -0.16 -35.20 -15.62
C PRO A 101 0.54 -35.51 -16.94
N VAL A 102 0.30 -34.69 -17.97
CA VAL A 102 1.15 -34.60 -19.16
C VAL A 102 2.15 -33.48 -18.91
N THR A 103 3.43 -33.83 -18.89
CA THR A 103 4.57 -32.91 -18.82
C THR A 103 4.69 -32.11 -20.12
N PRO A 104 4.82 -30.77 -20.09
CA PRO A 104 5.35 -30.00 -21.21
C PRO A 104 6.83 -29.66 -20.98
N PRO A 105 7.59 -29.40 -22.07
CA PRO A 105 9.04 -29.45 -22.10
C PRO A 105 9.72 -28.19 -21.54
N SER A 106 10.94 -28.41 -21.05
CA SER A 106 11.92 -27.38 -20.69
C SER A 106 12.19 -26.39 -21.83
N SER A 107 12.28 -25.11 -21.51
CA SER A 107 12.82 -24.04 -22.36
C SER A 107 13.27 -22.84 -21.50
N PRO A 108 14.19 -21.99 -22.00
CA PRO A 108 15.48 -21.75 -21.36
C PRO A 108 15.53 -20.57 -20.39
N SER A 109 16.59 -20.56 -19.59
CA SER A 109 17.02 -19.52 -18.67
C SER A 109 16.98 -18.13 -19.28
N THR A 110 16.27 -17.20 -18.64
CA THR A 110 16.37 -15.76 -18.93
C THR A 110 16.66 -14.97 -17.65
N THR A 111 17.48 -13.95 -17.88
CA THR A 111 18.30 -13.12 -16.98
C THR A 111 17.52 -12.29 -15.96
N SER A 112 18.17 -12.07 -14.80
CA SER A 112 17.88 -11.16 -13.68
C SER A 112 16.90 -10.00 -13.88
N GLY A 113 15.98 -9.84 -12.91
CA GLY A 113 15.61 -8.51 -12.41
C GLY A 113 14.12 -8.13 -12.34
N ARG A 114 13.19 -8.96 -12.81
CA ARG A 114 11.76 -8.63 -12.80
C ARG A 114 11.01 -9.45 -11.74
N PRO A 115 10.36 -8.84 -10.73
CA PRO A 115 9.51 -9.60 -9.81
C PRO A 115 8.21 -9.96 -10.53
N THR A 116 8.13 -11.18 -11.05
CA THR A 116 6.85 -11.78 -11.47
C THR A 116 5.98 -12.00 -10.24
N SER A 117 4.71 -11.60 -10.34
CA SER A 117 3.71 -11.99 -9.35
C SER A 117 3.64 -13.50 -9.26
N GLY A 118 3.75 -14.01 -8.04
CA GLY A 118 3.77 -15.45 -7.80
C GLY A 118 5.15 -16.09 -7.88
N SER A 119 6.25 -15.36 -7.60
CA SER A 119 7.54 -15.98 -7.29
C SER A 119 7.34 -17.14 -6.30
N THR A 120 7.46 -18.37 -6.79
CA THR A 120 7.46 -19.60 -6.00
C THR A 120 8.86 -19.88 -5.48
N ASP A 121 9.58 -18.83 -5.07
CA ASP A 121 10.91 -18.97 -4.51
C ASP A 121 10.83 -19.88 -3.29
N SER A 122 11.40 -21.07 -3.40
CA SER A 122 11.37 -22.08 -2.33
C SER A 122 12.12 -21.62 -1.10
N ALA A 123 12.98 -20.60 -1.22
CA ALA A 123 13.60 -19.93 -0.09
C ALA A 123 12.63 -19.03 0.68
N ILE A 124 11.37 -18.84 0.24
CA ILE A 124 10.32 -18.24 1.07
C ILE A 124 9.07 -19.15 1.01
N PRO A 125 8.87 -20.02 2.01
CA PRO A 125 7.76 -20.96 2.02
C PRO A 125 6.41 -20.23 2.00
N ALA A 126 5.35 -20.90 1.53
CA ALA A 126 4.02 -20.27 1.42
C ALA A 126 3.44 -19.91 2.81
N GLU A 127 3.89 -20.62 3.84
CA GLU A 127 3.63 -20.44 5.26
C GLU A 127 4.13 -19.08 5.77
N ALA A 128 5.19 -18.53 5.15
CA ALA A 128 5.72 -17.21 5.45
C ALA A 128 4.81 -16.05 4.98
N MET A 129 3.85 -16.35 4.10
CA MET A 129 2.98 -15.34 3.50
C MET A 129 1.63 -15.29 4.20
N LEU A 130 1.02 -14.11 4.25
CA LEU A 130 -0.36 -13.94 4.69
C LEU A 130 -1.31 -14.81 3.86
N ARG A 131 -2.37 -15.25 4.53
CA ARG A 131 -3.49 -16.00 3.97
C ARG A 131 -4.78 -15.19 4.19
N LEU A 132 -5.82 -15.54 3.43
CA LEU A 132 -7.13 -14.90 3.59
C LEU A 132 -7.71 -15.07 5.00
N SER A 133 -7.39 -16.18 5.67
CA SER A 133 -7.78 -16.42 7.07
C SER A 133 -7.16 -15.43 8.07
N ASP A 134 -6.11 -14.72 7.67
CA ASP A 134 -5.38 -13.79 8.52
C ASP A 134 -5.88 -12.34 8.38
N LEU A 135 -6.79 -12.12 7.43
CA LEU A 135 -7.31 -10.81 7.06
C LEU A 135 -8.79 -10.68 7.46
N PRO A 136 -9.30 -9.45 7.61
CA PRO A 136 -10.73 -9.22 7.78
C PRO A 136 -11.56 -9.89 6.68
N VAL A 137 -12.79 -10.23 7.02
CA VAL A 137 -13.75 -10.77 6.05
C VAL A 137 -13.95 -9.76 4.91
N GLY A 138 -13.96 -10.25 3.66
CA GLY A 138 -14.18 -9.45 2.47
C GLY A 138 -12.94 -9.23 1.60
N PHE A 139 -11.74 -9.50 2.13
CA PHE A 139 -10.54 -9.58 1.32
C PHE A 139 -10.59 -10.79 0.38
N LYS A 140 -10.03 -10.62 -0.81
CA LYS A 140 -9.79 -11.65 -1.82
C LYS A 140 -8.33 -11.57 -2.23
N MET A 141 -7.71 -12.73 -2.45
CA MET A 141 -6.35 -12.77 -2.97
C MET A 141 -6.44 -12.43 -4.45
N THR A 142 -5.63 -11.48 -4.90
CA THR A 142 -5.59 -11.08 -6.30
C THR A 142 -4.32 -11.59 -6.96
N GLU A 143 -4.51 -12.29 -8.08
CA GLU A 143 -3.44 -12.72 -8.96
C GLU A 143 -3.34 -11.70 -10.09
N GLY A 144 -2.17 -11.07 -10.22
CA GLY A 144 -1.90 -10.06 -11.25
C GLY A 144 -0.54 -9.45 -11.02
N ASP A 145 0.09 -8.91 -12.06
CA ASP A 145 1.40 -8.28 -11.96
C ASP A 145 1.36 -7.14 -10.94
N ILE A 146 2.11 -7.30 -9.85
CA ILE A 146 2.29 -6.30 -8.80
C ILE A 146 3.34 -5.31 -9.30
N ASP A 147 2.93 -4.55 -10.32
CA ASP A 147 3.71 -3.46 -10.90
C ASP A 147 3.35 -2.14 -10.19
N GLY A 148 4.38 -1.35 -9.85
CA GLY A 148 4.22 0.05 -9.46
C GLY A 148 5.00 0.48 -8.23
N ASP A 149 4.84 1.76 -7.89
CA ASP A 149 5.62 2.48 -6.88
C ASP A 149 5.08 2.29 -5.46
N TRP A 150 4.66 1.06 -5.14
CA TRP A 150 4.06 0.75 -3.84
C TRP A 150 5.11 0.39 -2.79
N SER A 151 6.35 0.07 -3.20
CA SER A 151 7.37 -0.43 -2.29
C SER A 151 8.10 0.71 -1.53
N LEU A 152 8.80 0.38 -0.44
CA LEU A 152 9.54 1.40 0.32
C LEU A 152 10.69 1.97 -0.50
N GLU A 153 11.30 1.16 -1.37
CA GLU A 153 12.36 1.61 -2.29
C GLU A 153 11.87 2.73 -3.20
N SER A 154 10.63 2.64 -3.68
CA SER A 154 10.04 3.68 -4.52
C SER A 154 9.92 5.04 -3.82
N VAL A 155 9.81 5.07 -2.48
CA VAL A 155 9.76 6.34 -1.74
C VAL A 155 11.15 6.95 -1.57
N SER A 156 12.20 6.13 -1.57
CA SER A 156 13.58 6.61 -1.40
C SER A 156 14.05 7.55 -2.52
N ILE A 157 13.47 7.45 -3.72
CA ILE A 157 13.77 8.35 -4.85
C ILE A 157 13.42 9.81 -4.57
N TYR A 158 12.57 10.06 -3.57
CA TYR A 158 12.16 11.41 -3.17
C TYR A 158 13.12 12.05 -2.15
N CYS A 159 14.15 11.33 -1.70
CA CYS A 159 15.11 11.77 -0.69
C CYS A 159 16.42 12.28 -1.30
N ARG A 160 16.96 13.38 -0.77
CA ARG A 160 18.25 13.96 -1.20
C ARG A 160 19.46 13.18 -0.68
N ASP A 161 19.43 12.80 0.59
CA ASP A 161 20.64 12.48 1.36
C ASP A 161 20.68 11.03 1.88
N VAL A 162 19.81 10.15 1.40
CA VAL A 162 19.68 8.79 1.93
C VAL A 162 20.35 7.78 0.99
N PRO A 163 21.16 6.84 1.51
CA PRO A 163 21.77 5.80 0.68
C PRO A 163 20.72 5.03 -0.13
N SER A 164 21.06 4.78 -1.39
CA SER A 164 20.16 4.34 -2.47
C SER A 164 19.62 2.91 -2.35
N SER A 165 19.81 2.21 -1.22
CA SER A 165 19.42 0.80 -1.10
C SER A 165 19.13 0.35 0.33
N VAL A 166 17.86 0.00 0.58
CA VAL A 166 17.40 -0.88 1.68
C VAL A 166 17.60 -2.39 1.34
N ALA A 167 18.15 -2.70 0.17
CA ALA A 167 18.25 -4.05 -0.38
C ALA A 167 19.63 -4.69 -0.09
N VAL A 168 20.09 -4.65 1.16
CA VAL A 168 21.36 -5.29 1.54
C VAL A 168 21.18 -6.80 1.61
N ARG A 169 21.97 -7.58 0.85
CA ARG A 169 22.10 -9.04 0.99
C ARG A 169 20.78 -9.85 0.97
N ARG A 170 19.79 -9.36 0.21
CA ARG A 170 18.56 -10.09 -0.11
C ARG A 170 18.89 -11.37 -0.89
N ILE A 171 18.37 -12.50 -0.43
CA ILE A 171 18.52 -13.80 -1.11
C ILE A 171 17.27 -14.25 -1.84
N ALA A 172 16.09 -13.87 -1.35
CA ALA A 172 14.82 -14.29 -1.91
C ALA A 172 13.75 -13.23 -1.66
N GLN A 173 12.72 -13.23 -2.50
CA GLN A 173 11.56 -12.37 -2.33
C GLN A 173 10.29 -13.04 -2.84
N ARG A 174 9.20 -12.83 -2.11
CA ARG A 174 7.86 -13.29 -2.47
C ARG A 174 6.82 -12.22 -2.17
N THR A 175 5.90 -11.99 -3.09
CA THR A 175 4.87 -10.96 -2.98
C THR A 175 3.47 -11.56 -3.10
N ARG A 176 2.49 -11.00 -2.36
CA ARG A 176 1.06 -11.28 -2.48
C ARG A 176 0.26 -9.97 -2.44
N SER A 177 -0.85 -9.96 -3.16
CA SER A 177 -1.82 -8.87 -3.16
C SER A 177 -3.17 -9.37 -2.66
N PHE A 178 -3.85 -8.52 -1.91
CA PHE A 178 -5.18 -8.76 -1.39
C PHE A 178 -6.02 -7.51 -1.58
N ASP A 179 -7.24 -7.67 -2.05
CA ASP A 179 -8.16 -6.55 -2.28
C ASP A 179 -9.50 -6.82 -1.59
N SER A 180 -10.10 -5.78 -1.06
CA SER A 180 -11.48 -5.75 -0.57
C SER A 180 -12.23 -4.59 -1.25
N PRO A 181 -13.56 -4.45 -1.06
CA PRO A 181 -14.30 -3.32 -1.60
C PRO A 181 -13.81 -1.95 -1.13
N THR A 182 -13.15 -1.88 0.02
CA THR A 182 -12.76 -0.62 0.69
C THR A 182 -11.26 -0.47 0.90
N ASP A 183 -10.47 -1.52 0.71
CA ASP A 183 -9.06 -1.56 1.11
C ASP A 183 -8.25 -2.46 0.17
N SER A 184 -6.96 -2.19 0.05
CA SER A 184 -5.99 -2.97 -0.73
C SER A 184 -4.71 -3.15 0.07
N MET A 185 -4.22 -4.38 0.12
CA MET A 185 -3.04 -4.76 0.86
C MET A 185 -2.06 -5.51 -0.04
N ILE A 186 -0.82 -5.05 -0.07
CA ILE A 186 0.27 -5.74 -0.77
C ILE A 186 1.31 -6.13 0.27
N GLN A 187 1.59 -7.43 0.38
CA GLN A 187 2.67 -7.95 1.20
C GLN A 187 3.83 -8.38 0.32
N ARG A 188 5.04 -7.96 0.68
CA ARG A 188 6.29 -8.57 0.24
C ARG A 188 7.06 -9.10 1.43
N VAL A 189 7.42 -10.37 1.36
CA VAL A 189 8.37 -10.99 2.28
C VAL A 189 9.70 -11.11 1.56
N THR A 190 10.75 -10.74 2.27
CA THR A 190 12.13 -10.78 1.79
C THR A 190 12.96 -11.58 2.77
N ARG A 191 13.75 -12.53 2.26
CA ARG A 191 14.72 -13.27 3.06
C ARG A 191 16.11 -12.67 2.90
N TYR A 192 16.82 -12.54 4.01
CA TYR A 192 18.15 -11.94 4.09
C TYR A 192 19.19 -12.96 4.54
N SER A 193 20.41 -12.86 4.01
CA SER A 193 21.52 -13.71 4.44
C SER A 193 22.32 -13.10 5.60
N GLY A 194 23.00 -13.95 6.37
CA GLY A 194 24.06 -13.55 7.29
C GLY A 194 23.63 -12.54 8.36
N GLY A 195 22.41 -12.68 8.91
CA GLY A 195 21.89 -11.76 9.93
C GLY A 195 21.64 -10.33 9.43
N SER A 196 21.46 -10.13 8.12
CA SER A 196 21.23 -8.79 7.56
C SER A 196 19.79 -8.29 7.70
N ALA A 197 18.87 -9.12 8.21
CA ALA A 197 17.47 -8.72 8.41
C ALA A 197 17.30 -7.56 9.40
N PRO A 198 17.95 -7.54 10.58
CA PRO A 198 18.00 -6.35 11.45
C PRO A 198 18.51 -5.10 10.74
N THR A 199 19.63 -5.22 9.99
CA THR A 199 20.19 -4.10 9.23
C THR A 199 19.20 -3.54 8.21
N ALA A 200 18.41 -4.40 7.56
CA ALA A 200 17.38 -3.96 6.62
C ALA A 200 16.29 -3.12 7.33
N VAL A 201 15.87 -3.53 8.54
CA VAL A 201 14.91 -2.77 9.35
C VAL A 201 15.50 -1.43 9.82
N ASP A 202 16.76 -1.42 10.26
CA ASP A 202 17.48 -0.20 10.64
C ASP A 202 17.59 0.79 9.46
N GLN A 203 17.82 0.28 8.25
CA GLN A 203 17.85 1.12 7.05
C GLN A 203 16.49 1.72 6.71
N VAL A 204 15.39 0.98 6.94
CA VAL A 204 14.05 1.56 6.82
C VAL A 204 13.86 2.66 7.86
N ARG A 205 14.26 2.44 9.11
CA ARG A 205 14.19 3.49 10.15
C ARG A 205 15.00 4.73 9.75
N ALA A 206 16.25 4.53 9.34
CA ALA A 206 17.14 5.61 8.91
C ALA A 206 16.58 6.39 7.71
N LEU A 207 15.99 5.70 6.72
CA LEU A 207 15.30 6.35 5.60
C LEU A 207 14.16 7.25 6.09
N PHE A 208 13.31 6.76 6.97
CA PHE A 208 12.12 7.50 7.41
C PHE A 208 12.39 8.57 8.47
N THR A 209 13.55 8.56 9.13
CA THR A 209 13.97 9.62 10.06
C THR A 209 14.95 10.62 9.44
N GLY A 210 15.72 10.21 8.43
CA GLY A 210 16.80 10.99 7.84
C GLY A 210 16.52 11.55 6.44
N CYS A 211 15.39 11.20 5.83
CA CYS A 211 15.06 11.70 4.49
C CYS A 211 14.73 13.20 4.50
N THR A 212 15.49 13.97 3.72
CA THR A 212 15.13 15.33 3.30
C THR A 212 14.45 15.26 1.93
N PRO A 213 13.12 15.50 1.82
CA PRO A 213 12.43 15.38 0.54
C PRO A 213 12.83 16.47 -0.46
N TYR A 214 12.85 16.16 -1.77
CA TYR A 214 13.14 17.15 -2.82
C TYR A 214 12.12 18.29 -2.89
N ARG A 215 10.84 17.96 -2.67
CA ARG A 215 9.70 18.86 -2.85
C ARG A 215 9.16 19.34 -1.50
N ALA A 216 8.80 20.62 -1.43
CA ALA A 216 8.11 21.18 -0.27
C ALA A 216 6.76 20.47 -0.07
N GLY A 217 6.38 20.25 1.20
CA GLY A 217 5.14 19.55 1.57
C GLY A 217 5.24 18.02 1.52
N SER A 218 6.32 17.46 0.98
CA SER A 218 6.61 16.03 1.11
C SER A 218 7.23 15.73 2.49
N SER A 219 6.95 14.56 3.05
CA SER A 219 7.50 14.09 4.32
C SER A 219 7.55 12.56 4.40
N LEU A 220 8.53 12.04 5.13
CA LEU A 220 8.60 10.65 5.57
C LEU A 220 8.72 10.66 7.08
N SER A 221 8.11 9.68 7.75
CA SER A 221 8.20 9.55 9.21
C SER A 221 7.99 8.11 9.69
N VAL A 222 8.61 7.77 10.80
CA VAL A 222 8.25 6.61 11.62
C VAL A 222 7.04 7.01 12.47
N LEU A 223 5.91 6.33 12.27
CA LEU A 223 4.65 6.64 12.93
C LEU A 223 4.46 5.86 14.23
N ALA A 224 5.02 4.66 14.29
CA ALA A 224 5.11 3.86 15.49
C ALA A 224 6.22 2.81 15.37
N ASP A 225 6.78 2.42 16.50
CA ASP A 225 7.64 1.25 16.65
C ASP A 225 7.11 0.33 17.75
N GLY A 226 7.69 -0.86 17.85
CA GLY A 226 7.34 -1.82 18.89
C GLY A 226 5.86 -2.19 18.87
N LEU A 227 5.35 -2.63 17.72
CA LEU A 227 3.92 -2.99 17.55
C LEU A 227 3.55 -4.31 18.25
N GLY A 228 4.42 -4.87 19.10
CA GLY A 228 4.16 -6.07 19.90
C GLY A 228 4.10 -7.36 19.08
N ALA A 229 4.77 -7.38 17.92
CA ALA A 229 4.83 -8.54 17.04
C ALA A 229 6.19 -8.63 16.34
N GLY A 230 6.61 -9.88 16.10
CA GLY A 230 7.92 -10.19 15.55
C GLY A 230 9.03 -9.94 16.56
N ASP A 231 10.27 -10.13 16.11
CA ASP A 231 11.43 -9.61 16.82
C ASP A 231 11.41 -8.07 16.79
N GLU A 232 10.98 -7.51 15.66
CA GLU A 232 10.81 -6.07 15.46
C GLU A 232 9.61 -5.76 14.58
N SER A 233 8.95 -4.64 14.87
CA SER A 233 7.87 -4.12 14.04
C SER A 233 7.79 -2.60 14.10
N LEU A 234 7.48 -2.01 12.94
CA LEU A 234 7.34 -0.57 12.75
C LEU A 234 6.19 -0.26 11.80
N LEU A 235 5.55 0.88 12.05
CA LEU A 235 4.67 1.54 11.11
C LEU A 235 5.40 2.79 10.61
N VAL A 236 5.60 2.88 9.31
CA VAL A 236 6.17 4.05 8.65
C VAL A 236 5.15 4.65 7.68
N GLY A 237 5.28 5.95 7.42
CA GLY A 237 4.41 6.65 6.51
C GLY A 237 5.12 7.75 5.76
N SER A 238 4.60 8.02 4.56
CA SER A 238 4.99 9.17 3.77
C SER A 238 3.77 10.02 3.43
N THR A 239 4.03 11.29 3.13
CA THR A 239 3.15 12.17 2.38
C THR A 239 3.99 12.69 1.23
N ILE A 240 3.70 12.29 -0.01
CA ILE A 240 4.45 12.72 -1.20
C ILE A 240 3.45 13.37 -2.14
N GLU A 241 3.66 14.64 -2.47
CA GLU A 241 2.78 15.39 -3.39
C GLU A 241 1.30 15.35 -2.94
N GLY A 242 1.06 15.42 -1.62
CA GLY A 242 -0.27 15.33 -1.02
C GLY A 242 -0.84 13.92 -0.91
N GLN A 243 -0.19 12.91 -1.49
CA GLN A 243 -0.59 11.51 -1.36
C GLN A 243 0.05 10.86 -0.13
N ARG A 244 -0.77 10.34 0.77
CA ARG A 244 -0.32 9.59 1.95
C ARG A 244 -0.12 8.12 1.63
N SER A 245 0.87 7.50 2.23
CA SER A 245 1.08 6.05 2.15
C SER A 245 1.52 5.51 3.50
N ARG A 246 1.17 4.26 3.78
CA ARG A 246 1.49 3.58 5.05
C ARG A 246 2.04 2.20 4.78
N TRP A 247 3.12 1.87 5.50
CA TRP A 247 3.70 0.54 5.46
C TRP A 247 3.96 0.02 6.86
N LEU A 248 3.50 -1.19 7.10
CA LEU A 248 3.90 -2.01 8.21
C LEU A 248 5.13 -2.82 7.81
N VAL A 249 6.21 -2.72 8.57
CA VAL A 249 7.38 -3.59 8.42
C VAL A 249 7.51 -4.45 9.67
N VAL A 250 7.67 -5.76 9.47
CA VAL A 250 7.80 -6.75 10.56
C VAL A 250 8.97 -7.65 10.23
N ARG A 251 9.84 -7.90 11.22
CA ARG A 251 10.95 -8.83 11.14
C ARG A 251 10.72 -10.02 12.07
N GLN A 252 11.04 -11.21 11.58
CA GLN A 252 11.17 -12.42 12.40
C GLN A 252 12.34 -13.22 11.85
N GLY A 253 13.38 -13.43 12.68
CA GLY A 253 14.60 -14.11 12.25
C GLY A 253 15.24 -13.43 11.03
N ASP A 254 15.43 -14.20 9.96
CA ASP A 254 16.02 -13.80 8.69
C ASP A 254 15.02 -13.24 7.66
N LEU A 255 13.73 -13.20 8.01
CA LEU A 255 12.66 -12.69 7.15
C LEU A 255 12.20 -11.29 7.58
N VAL A 256 11.95 -10.45 6.59
CA VAL A 256 11.29 -9.15 6.76
C VAL A 256 10.08 -9.08 5.84
N ALA A 257 8.91 -8.81 6.42
CA ALA A 257 7.71 -8.46 5.68
C ALA A 257 7.58 -6.94 5.59
N GLN A 258 7.30 -6.44 4.39
CA GLN A 258 6.71 -5.13 4.16
C GLN A 258 5.26 -5.32 3.71
N VAL A 259 4.34 -4.62 4.36
CA VAL A 259 2.92 -4.65 4.05
C VAL A 259 2.45 -3.22 3.79
N MET A 260 2.00 -2.93 2.57
CA MET A 260 1.27 -1.70 2.28
C MET A 260 -0.12 -1.80 2.90
N LEU A 261 -0.50 -0.79 3.67
CA LEU A 261 -1.81 -0.68 4.32
C LEU A 261 -2.60 0.48 3.72
N ASP A 262 -3.86 0.61 4.14
CA ASP A 262 -4.67 1.80 3.90
C ASP A 262 -3.89 3.09 4.25
N MET A 263 -4.11 4.15 3.46
CA MET A 263 -3.37 5.41 3.56
C MET A 263 -3.54 6.10 4.92
N ASP A 264 -4.61 5.78 5.64
CA ASP A 264 -4.98 6.29 6.95
C ASP A 264 -4.74 5.31 8.11
N ALA A 265 -4.11 4.16 7.83
CA ALA A 265 -3.82 3.15 8.84
C ALA A 265 -3.12 3.75 10.07
N THR A 266 -3.76 3.56 11.23
CA THR A 266 -3.28 4.01 12.53
C THR A 266 -2.32 2.99 13.15
N PRO A 267 -1.51 3.39 14.17
CA PRO A 267 -0.72 2.42 14.93
C PRO A 267 -1.54 1.29 15.54
N ALA A 268 -2.78 1.57 15.98
CA ALA A 268 -3.66 0.55 16.56
C ALA A 268 -4.12 -0.48 15.52
N GLU A 269 -4.42 -0.04 14.29
CA GLU A 269 -4.75 -0.93 13.17
C GLU A 269 -3.52 -1.71 12.70
N ALA A 270 -2.37 -1.05 12.59
CA ALA A 270 -1.11 -1.71 12.23
C ALA A 270 -0.75 -2.84 13.20
N ARG A 271 -0.99 -2.68 14.52
CA ARG A 271 -0.81 -3.76 15.51
C ARG A 271 -1.68 -4.99 15.22
N ARG A 272 -2.90 -4.79 14.70
CA ARG A 272 -3.81 -5.91 14.35
C ARG A 272 -3.24 -6.76 13.21
N TYR A 273 -2.55 -6.13 12.25
CA TYR A 273 -1.89 -6.82 11.15
C TYR A 273 -0.48 -7.33 11.50
N ALA A 274 0.24 -6.67 12.41
CA ALA A 274 1.59 -7.05 12.78
C ALA A 274 1.67 -8.46 13.37
N ARG A 275 0.72 -8.83 14.24
CA ARG A 275 0.69 -10.17 14.86
C ARG A 275 0.55 -11.32 13.84
N PRO A 276 -0.47 -11.36 12.95
CA PRO A 276 -0.56 -12.42 11.95
C PRO A 276 0.62 -12.43 10.99
N VAL A 277 1.16 -11.27 10.62
CA VAL A 277 2.38 -11.20 9.80
C VAL A 277 3.55 -11.88 10.51
N ALA A 278 3.81 -11.53 11.76
CA ALA A 278 4.89 -12.15 12.55
C ALA A 278 4.69 -13.66 12.70
N GLN A 279 3.47 -14.14 12.95
CA GLN A 279 3.16 -15.57 13.02
C GLN A 279 3.44 -16.30 11.71
N ARG A 280 3.15 -15.67 10.56
CA ARG A 280 3.48 -16.23 9.25
C ARG A 280 4.98 -16.28 9.04
N LEU A 281 5.68 -15.16 9.25
CA LEU A 281 7.14 -15.13 9.13
C LEU A 281 7.79 -16.19 10.02
N CYS A 282 7.28 -16.35 11.25
CA CYS A 282 7.71 -17.36 12.19
C CYS A 282 7.58 -18.78 11.63
N ALA A 283 6.43 -19.11 11.04
CA ALA A 283 6.22 -20.40 10.38
C ALA A 283 7.10 -20.62 9.13
N GLY A 284 7.75 -19.57 8.63
CA GLY A 284 8.60 -19.60 7.46
C GLY A 284 10.10 -19.52 7.73
N THR A 285 10.51 -19.50 9.00
CA THR A 285 11.91 -19.48 9.44
C THR A 285 12.15 -20.56 10.50
N ASP A 286 13.41 -20.89 10.74
CA ASP A 286 13.80 -21.89 11.73
C ASP A 286 13.92 -21.30 13.15
N ALA A 287 13.71 -19.98 13.30
CA ALA A 287 13.92 -19.23 14.54
C ALA A 287 12.68 -18.45 15.00
N CYS A 288 12.03 -18.98 16.04
CA CYS A 288 11.05 -18.37 16.94
C CYS A 288 11.14 -19.03 18.32
#